data_AF-A0A6B3SHL6-F1
#
_entry.id   AF-A0A6B3SHL6-F1
#
_cell.length_a   1.000
_cell.length_b   1.000
_cell.length_c   1.000
_cell.angle_alpha   90.00
_cell.angle_beta   90.00
_cell.angle_gamma   90.00
#
_symmetry.space_group_name_H-M   'P 1'
#
loop_
_entity.id
_entity.type
_entity.pdbx_description
1 polymer ?
#
loop_
_entity_poly.entity_id
_entity_poly.type
_entity_poly.pdbx_seq_one_letter_code
_entity_poly.pdbx_strand_id
1 'polypeptide(L)'
;MQTAVVEKTREEVEALKRNWQEDPCWDLGETEGFEAHRAELAAFQTENERIWRDQAKVRQAKQEQDIADKAIALGIPGNIALAGYILDLERRISNLESKVLPF
;
A
#
# COMPACT_ATOMS: atom_id res chain seq x y z
N MET A 1 -42.79 -4.52 -18.45
CA MET A 1 -41.76 -3.49 -18.62
C MET A 1 -40.42 -4.15 -18.41
N GLN A 2 -39.66 -4.38 -19.47
CA GLN A 2 -38.30 -4.93 -19.39
C GLN A 2 -37.38 -3.74 -19.15
N THR A 3 -36.90 -3.56 -17.93
CA THR A 3 -35.81 -2.62 -17.63
C THR A 3 -34.54 -3.19 -18.25
N ALA A 4 -34.11 -2.62 -19.37
CA ALA A 4 -32.78 -2.87 -19.91
C ALA A 4 -31.77 -2.36 -18.90
N VAL A 5 -31.16 -3.28 -18.13
CA VAL A 5 -29.99 -2.98 -17.31
C VAL A 5 -28.90 -2.60 -18.31
N VAL A 6 -28.55 -1.31 -18.38
CA VAL A 6 -27.43 -0.85 -19.21
C VAL A 6 -26.17 -1.35 -18.52
N GLU A 7 -25.70 -2.51 -18.95
CA GLU A 7 -24.48 -3.11 -18.45
C GLU A 7 -23.31 -2.18 -18.78
N LYS A 8 -22.55 -1.80 -17.74
CA LYS A 8 -21.38 -0.95 -17.90
C LYS A 8 -20.34 -1.63 -18.78
N THR A 9 -19.73 -0.84 -19.65
CA THR A 9 -18.75 -1.38 -20.58
C THR A 9 -17.49 -1.81 -19.83
N ARG A 10 -16.66 -2.62 -20.49
CA ARG A 10 -15.42 -3.08 -19.88
C ARG A 10 -14.50 -1.93 -19.53
N GLU A 11 -14.46 -0.90 -20.38
CA GLU A 11 -13.66 0.29 -20.17
C GLU A 11 -14.10 1.08 -18.93
N GLU A 12 -15.41 1.16 -18.66
CA GLU A 12 -15.95 1.80 -17.46
C GLU A 12 -15.57 1.02 -16.19
N VAL A 13 -15.63 -0.32 -16.22
CA VAL A 13 -15.20 -1.18 -15.11
C VAL A 13 -13.71 -1.00 -14.81
N GLU A 14 -12.87 -0.97 -15.84
CA GLU A 14 -11.43 -0.75 -15.69
C GLU A 14 -11.10 0.67 -15.21
N ALA A 15 -11.87 1.68 -15.63
CA ALA A 15 -11.73 3.04 -15.10
C ALA A 15 -12.07 3.10 -13.61
N LEU A 16 -13.14 2.42 -13.18
CA LEU A 16 -13.53 2.34 -11.78
C LEU A 16 -12.44 1.67 -10.92
N LYS A 17 -11.86 0.57 -11.39
CA LYS A 17 -10.74 -0.11 -10.71
C LYS A 17 -9.53 0.80 -10.55
N ARG A 18 -9.16 1.57 -11.57
CA ARG A 18 -8.03 2.50 -11.50
C ARG A 18 -8.27 3.59 -10.46
N ASN A 19 -9.46 4.19 -10.47
CA ASN A 19 -9.83 5.23 -9.51
C ASN A 19 -9.75 4.69 -8.06
N TRP A 20 -10.29 3.49 -7.84
CA TRP A 20 -10.21 2.84 -6.54
C TRP A 20 -8.77 2.48 -6.13
N GLN A 21 -7.89 2.11 -7.07
CA GLN A 21 -6.49 1.87 -6.76
C GLN A 21 -5.73 3.14 -6.34
N GLU A 22 -6.14 4.31 -6.84
CA GLU A 22 -5.57 5.60 -6.46
C GLU A 22 -6.04 6.02 -5.06
N ASP A 23 -7.31 5.76 -4.72
CA ASP A 23 -7.89 6.05 -3.41
C ASP A 23 -8.79 4.89 -2.91
N PRO A 24 -8.21 3.84 -2.30
CA PRO A 24 -8.96 2.66 -1.88
C PRO A 24 -9.69 2.90 -0.54
N CYS A 25 -10.65 3.83 -0.53
CA CYS A 25 -11.37 4.23 0.68
C CYS A 25 -12.84 3.78 0.75
N TRP A 26 -13.37 3.15 -0.30
CA TRP A 26 -14.75 2.62 -0.35
C TRP A 26 -14.82 1.16 -0.84
N ASP A 27 -15.99 0.51 -0.68
CA ASP A 27 -16.25 -0.83 -1.19
C ASP A 27 -16.56 -0.78 -2.69
N LEU A 28 -15.68 -1.39 -3.49
CA LEU A 28 -15.77 -1.35 -4.95
C LEU A 28 -16.99 -2.11 -5.48
N GLY A 29 -17.41 -3.19 -4.81
CA GLY A 29 -18.55 -4.02 -5.20
C GLY A 29 -19.91 -3.38 -4.92
N GLU A 30 -19.95 -2.36 -4.06
CA GLU A 30 -21.17 -1.61 -3.76
C GLU A 30 -21.36 -0.36 -4.64
N THR A 31 -20.49 -0.15 -5.63
CA THR A 31 -20.62 0.97 -6.58
C THR A 31 -21.91 0.84 -7.40
N GLU A 32 -22.81 1.82 -7.25
CA GLU A 32 -24.09 1.89 -7.97
C GLU A 32 -23.86 1.95 -9.49
N GLY A 33 -24.67 1.20 -10.25
CA GLY A 33 -24.59 1.10 -11.70
C GLY A 33 -23.59 0.05 -12.21
N PHE A 34 -22.87 -0.64 -11.33
CA PHE A 34 -21.94 -1.72 -11.67
C PHE A 34 -22.37 -3.10 -11.12
N GLU A 35 -23.66 -3.28 -10.84
CA GLU A 35 -24.21 -4.47 -10.18
C GLU A 35 -23.89 -5.76 -10.95
N ALA A 36 -23.88 -5.71 -12.29
CA ALA A 36 -23.49 -6.83 -13.15
C ALA A 36 -22.03 -7.28 -12.96
N HIS A 37 -21.15 -6.37 -12.52
CA HIS A 37 -19.72 -6.61 -12.32
C HIS A 37 -19.33 -6.70 -10.84
N ARG A 38 -20.30 -6.66 -9.91
CA ARG A 38 -20.06 -6.67 -8.45
C ARG A 38 -19.12 -7.79 -8.01
N ALA A 39 -19.33 -9.02 -8.52
CA ALA A 39 -18.50 -10.17 -8.15
C ALA A 39 -17.04 -9.99 -8.58
N GLU A 40 -16.81 -9.43 -9.78
CA GLU A 40 -15.48 -9.14 -10.28
C GLU A 40 -14.80 -8.02 -9.47
N LEU A 41 -15.53 -6.95 -9.19
CA LEU A 41 -15.03 -5.79 -8.43
C LEU A 41 -14.65 -6.19 -7.00
N ALA A 42 -15.47 -7.01 -6.34
CA ALA A 42 -15.17 -7.54 -5.01
C ALA A 42 -13.94 -8.47 -5.01
N ALA A 43 -13.80 -9.31 -6.04
CA ALA A 43 -12.63 -10.17 -6.20
C ALA A 43 -11.35 -9.34 -6.44
N PHE A 44 -11.44 -8.29 -7.25
CA PHE A 44 -10.34 -7.37 -7.50
C PHE A 44 -9.90 -6.64 -6.23
N GLN A 45 -10.85 -6.11 -5.45
CA GLN A 45 -10.55 -5.47 -4.17
C GLN A 45 -9.86 -6.44 -3.20
N THR A 46 -10.43 -7.64 -3.03
CA THR A 46 -9.89 -8.67 -2.13
C THR A 46 -8.45 -9.04 -2.51
N GLU A 47 -8.16 -9.18 -3.80
CA GLU A 47 -6.81 -9.50 -4.27
C GLU A 47 -5.81 -8.38 -3.98
N ASN A 48 -6.19 -7.12 -4.23
CA ASN A 48 -5.31 -5.97 -3.94
C ASN A 48 -5.07 -5.85 -2.43
N GLU A 49 -6.10 -6.01 -1.60
CA GLU A 49 -5.96 -6.01 -0.14
C GLU A 49 -5.03 -7.12 0.35
N ARG A 50 -5.11 -8.31 -0.25
CA ARG A 50 -4.18 -9.41 0.05
C ARG A 50 -2.75 -9.04 -0.30
N ILE A 51 -2.52 -8.54 -1.52
CA ILE A 51 -1.19 -8.11 -1.97
C ILE A 51 -0.61 -7.05 -1.03
N TRP A 52 -1.38 -6.01 -0.69
CA TRP A 52 -0.91 -4.96 0.20
C TRP A 52 -0.62 -5.45 1.61
N ARG A 53 -1.44 -6.38 2.13
CA ARG A 53 -1.19 -7.02 3.43
C ARG A 53 0.11 -7.81 3.43
N ASP A 54 0.37 -8.58 2.37
CA ASP A 54 1.61 -9.36 2.27
C ASP A 54 2.83 -8.47 2.09
N GLN A 55 2.73 -7.42 1.27
CA GLN A 55 3.79 -6.41 1.17
C GLN A 55 4.03 -5.68 2.50
N ALA A 56 2.99 -5.41 3.28
CA ALA A 56 3.12 -4.79 4.60
C ALA A 56 3.91 -5.70 5.56
N LYS A 57 3.64 -7.01 5.56
CA LYS A 57 4.42 -7.98 6.34
C LYS A 57 5.90 -8.00 5.93
N VAL A 58 6.18 -7.99 4.62
CA VAL A 58 7.55 -7.96 4.10
C VAL A 58 8.27 -6.67 4.52
N ARG A 59 7.61 -5.51 4.40
CA ARG A 59 8.16 -4.23 4.84
C ARG A 59 8.42 -4.22 6.34
N GLN A 60 7.51 -4.76 7.14
CA GLN A 60 7.66 -4.87 8.58
C GLN A 60 8.86 -5.76 8.96
N ALA A 61 8.94 -6.96 8.39
CA ALA A 61 10.04 -7.89 8.67
C ALA A 61 11.41 -7.28 8.29
N LYS A 62 11.48 -6.61 7.14
CA LYS A 62 12.68 -5.88 6.72
C LYS A 62 13.02 -4.76 7.70
N GLN A 63 12.04 -3.97 8.12
CA GLN A 63 12.25 -2.89 9.07
C GLN A 63 12.75 -3.41 10.42
N GLU A 64 12.19 -4.51 10.92
CA GLU A 64 12.64 -5.16 12.16
C GLU A 64 14.09 -5.64 12.03
N GLN A 65 14.44 -6.25 10.89
CA GLN A 65 15.81 -6.66 10.59
C GLN A 65 16.78 -5.47 10.53
N ASP A 66 16.45 -4.42 9.78
CA ASP A 66 17.29 -3.22 9.65
C ASP A 66 17.57 -2.58 11.03
N ILE A 67 16.57 -2.54 11.92
CA ILE A 67 16.74 -2.02 13.27
C ILE A 67 17.62 -2.94 14.12
N ALA A 68 17.44 -4.26 14.02
CA ALA A 68 18.27 -5.22 14.75
C ALA A 68 19.73 -5.13 14.32
N ASP A 69 20.00 -5.08 13.02
CA ASP A 69 21.33 -4.92 12.44
C ASP A 69 21.95 -3.60 12.89
N LYS A 70 21.16 -2.52 12.92
CA LYS A 70 21.61 -1.22 13.43
C LYS A 70 21.96 -1.28 14.92
N ALA A 71 21.16 -1.96 15.74
CA ALA A 71 21.42 -2.10 17.17
C ALA A 71 22.73 -2.86 17.43
N ILE A 72 22.99 -3.91 16.65
CA ILE A 72 24.26 -4.66 16.70
C ILE A 72 25.43 -3.75 16.30
N ALA A 73 25.30 -3.03 15.19
CA ALA A 73 26.36 -2.14 14.69
C ALA A 73 26.72 -1.01 15.67
N LEU A 74 25.75 -0.54 16.46
CA LEU A 74 25.94 0.48 17.50
C LEU A 74 26.42 -0.10 18.84
N GLY A 75 26.57 -1.43 18.96
CA GLY A 75 26.99 -2.08 20.21
C GLY A 75 25.92 -2.06 21.32
N ILE A 76 24.65 -1.88 20.94
CA ILE A 76 23.50 -1.82 21.86
C ILE A 76 22.46 -2.90 21.54
N PRO A 77 22.85 -4.20 21.46
CA PRO A 77 21.91 -5.26 21.15
C PRO A 77 20.75 -5.27 22.15
N GLY A 78 19.52 -5.37 21.64
CA GLY A 78 18.29 -5.32 22.44
C GLY A 78 17.72 -3.92 22.68
N ASN A 79 18.48 -2.84 22.50
CA ASN A 79 17.93 -1.48 22.52
C ASN A 79 17.39 -1.07 21.14
N ILE A 80 16.34 -1.78 20.71
CA ILE A 80 15.68 -1.62 19.41
C ILE A 80 15.05 -0.22 19.26
N ALA A 81 14.58 0.38 20.36
CA ALA A 81 13.99 1.72 20.32
C ALA A 81 15.01 2.80 19.94
N LEU A 82 16.18 2.81 20.59
CA LEU A 82 17.24 3.77 20.28
C LEU A 82 17.82 3.53 18.88
N ALA A 83 18.05 2.26 18.52
CA ALA A 83 18.53 1.90 17.19
C ALA A 83 17.55 2.33 16.07
N GLY A 84 16.24 2.13 16.30
CA GLY A 84 15.19 2.54 15.37
C GLY A 84 15.10 4.05 15.21
N TYR A 85 15.23 4.80 16.31
CA TYR A 85 15.28 6.26 16.26
C TYR A 85 16.50 6.77 15.47
N ILE A 86 17.68 6.20 15.73
CA ILE A 86 18.91 6.57 15.00
C ILE A 86 18.77 6.24 13.52
N LEU A 87 18.23 5.07 13.17
CA LEU A 87 18.01 4.67 11.77
C LEU A 87 17.05 5.64 11.04
N ASP A 88 15.98 6.10 11.70
CA ASP A 88 15.08 7.10 11.13
C ASP A 88 15.79 8.45 10.91
N LEU A 89 16.57 8.90 11.89
CA LEU A 89 17.36 10.13 11.77
C LEU A 89 18.35 10.05 10.60
N GLU A 90 19.07 8.94 10.44
CA GLU A 90 20.00 8.74 9.33
C GLU A 90 19.28 8.80 7.97
N ARG A 91 18.14 8.12 7.83
CA ARG A 91 17.33 8.18 6.59
C ARG A 91 16.87 9.60 6.29
N ARG A 92 16.44 10.35 7.31
CA ARG A 92 16.00 11.75 7.17
C ARG A 92 17.15 12.67 6.77
N ILE A 93 18.34 12.49 7.36
CA ILE A 93 19.54 13.25 7.00
C ILE A 93 19.90 12.97 5.53
N SER A 94 20.01 11.72 5.11
CA SER A 94 20.30 11.37 3.71
C SER A 94 19.26 11.93 2.73
N ASN A 95 17.98 11.91 3.09
CA ASN A 95 16.90 12.50 2.28
C ASN A 95 17.00 14.04 2.17
N LEU A 96 17.54 14.72 3.18
CA LEU A 96 17.76 16.16 3.14
C LEU A 96 19.03 16.50 2.37
N GLU A 97 20.12 15.77 2.60
CA GLU A 97 21.38 15.94 1.89
C GLU A 97 21.21 15.77 0.39
N SER A 98 20.47 14.75 -0.05
CA SER A 98 20.15 14.55 -1.48
C SER A 98 19.31 15.65 -2.12
N LYS A 99 18.52 16.39 -1.33
CA LYS A 99 17.71 17.53 -1.82
C LYS A 99 18.47 18.85 -1.83
N VAL A 100 19.39 19.04 -0.89
CA VAL A 100 20.12 20.30 -0.69
C VAL A 100 21.42 20.33 -1.49
N LEU A 101 22.02 19.17 -1.75
CA LEU A 101 23.23 19.02 -2.56
C LEU A 101 22.92 18.21 -3.82
N PRO A 102 22.25 18.81 -4.83
CA PRO A 102 22.22 18.22 -6.15
C PRO A 102 23.64 18.37 -6.72
N PHE A 103 24.38 17.26 -6.77
CA PHE A 103 25.59 17.19 -7.58
C PHE A 103 25.28 17.49 -9.04
#